data_AF-A0A9P0AYX4-F1
#
_entry.id   AF-A0A9P0AYX4-F1
#
_cell.length_a   1.000
_cell.length_b   1.000
_cell.length_c   1.000
_cell.angle_alpha   90.00
_cell.angle_beta   90.00
_cell.angle_gamma   90.00
#
_symmetry.space_group_name_H-M   'P 1'
#
loop_
_entity.id
_entity.type
_entity.pdbx_description
1 polymer ?
#
loop_
_entity_poly.entity_id
_entity_poly.type
_entity_poly.pdbx_seq_one_letter_code
_entity_poly.pdbx_strand_id
1 'polypeptide(L)'
;MSVLDQKKKHRRVLRTLFTKNANELDSLLSVSEERDEKATRECKVSMELMQGKHDQLTVINSEILELMLESEASENDIGTECENSEEYKRKYLDLQCKYESVFKCVANEEISLAKVDIKSCASVGQRRFKLPTIIFKTFDGNVKNWMPFWAQFQKVHNDESIDPWWK
;
A
#
# COMPACT_ATOMS: atom_id res chain seq x y z
N MET A 1 -18.27 -16.41 36.60
CA MET A 1 -17.78 -16.23 35.22
C MET A 1 -16.27 -16.32 35.31
N SER A 2 -15.62 -17.26 34.63
CA SER A 2 -14.16 -17.40 34.69
C SER A 2 -13.48 -16.18 34.04
N VAL A 3 -12.23 -15.90 34.39
CA VAL A 3 -11.41 -14.86 33.73
C VAL A 3 -11.36 -15.11 32.22
N LEU A 4 -11.22 -16.38 31.82
CA LEU A 4 -11.28 -16.82 30.42
C LEU A 4 -12.61 -16.45 29.75
N ASP A 5 -13.74 -16.67 30.43
CA ASP A 5 -15.06 -16.33 29.90
C ASP A 5 -15.23 -14.82 29.72
N GLN A 6 -14.69 -14.03 30.66
CA GLN A 6 -14.71 -12.57 30.57
C GLN A 6 -13.89 -12.07 29.37
N LYS A 7 -12.70 -12.63 29.14
CA LYS A 7 -11.86 -12.30 27.98
C LYS A 7 -12.53 -12.74 26.66
N LYS A 8 -13.11 -13.94 26.60
CA LYS A 8 -13.89 -14.42 25.43
C LYS A 8 -15.10 -13.52 25.15
N LYS A 9 -15.79 -13.03 26.18
CA LYS A 9 -16.88 -12.05 26.05
C LYS A 9 -16.38 -10.71 25.52
N HIS A 10 -15.26 -10.21 26.04
CA HIS A 10 -14.67 -8.95 25.56
C HIS A 10 -14.22 -9.05 24.10
N ARG A 11 -13.58 -10.16 23.71
CA ARG A 11 -13.23 -10.47 22.33
C ARG A 11 -14.44 -10.44 21.40
N ARG A 12 -15.58 -11.01 21.81
CA ARG A 12 -16.80 -10.99 20.99
C ARG A 12 -17.23 -9.55 20.68
N VAL A 13 -17.20 -8.65 21.67
CA VAL A 13 -17.53 -7.23 21.46
C VAL A 13 -16.55 -6.59 20.47
N LEU A 14 -15.25 -6.84 20.61
CA LEU A 14 -14.25 -6.30 19.70
C LEU A 14 -14.39 -6.84 18.28
N ARG A 15 -14.70 -8.13 18.10
CA ARG A 15 -14.99 -8.71 16.77
C ARG A 15 -16.17 -8.02 16.10
N THR A 16 -17.24 -7.72 16.83
CA THR A 16 -18.38 -6.96 16.29
C THR A 16 -17.96 -5.57 15.81
N LEU A 17 -17.18 -4.84 16.61
CA LEU A 17 -16.67 -3.52 16.24
C LEU A 17 -15.70 -3.59 15.06
N PHE A 18 -14.82 -4.59 15.04
CA PHE A 18 -13.89 -4.85 13.94
C PHE A 18 -14.64 -5.07 12.63
N THR A 19 -15.64 -5.96 12.62
CA THR A 19 -16.43 -6.25 11.42
C THR A 19 -17.17 -5.01 10.91
N LYS A 20 -17.70 -4.18 11.81
CA LYS A 20 -18.34 -2.91 11.43
C LYS A 20 -17.34 -1.98 10.72
N ASN A 21 -16.18 -1.75 11.32
CA ASN A 21 -15.15 -0.88 10.76
C ASN A 21 -14.56 -1.45 9.45
N ALA A 22 -14.40 -2.77 9.38
CA ALA A 22 -13.93 -3.46 8.19
C ALA A 22 -14.88 -3.26 7.00
N ASN A 23 -16.19 -3.40 7.23
CA ASN A 23 -17.20 -3.18 6.19
C ASN A 23 -17.28 -1.71 5.75
N GLU A 24 -17.14 -0.77 6.70
CA GLU A 24 -17.07 0.66 6.41
C GLU A 24 -15.86 0.99 5.51
N LEU A 25 -14.68 0.48 5.87
CA LEU A 25 -13.47 0.65 5.07
C LEU A 25 -13.58 0.02 3.67
N ASP A 26 -14.09 -1.21 3.57
CA ASP A 26 -14.28 -1.90 2.29
C ASP A 26 -15.26 -1.14 1.38
N SER A 27 -16.34 -0.58 1.96
CA SER A 27 -17.28 0.29 1.25
C SER A 27 -16.61 1.56 0.74
N LEU A 28 -15.78 2.23 1.56
CA LEU A 28 -15.05 3.44 1.16
C LEU A 28 -14.01 3.15 0.07
N LEU A 29 -13.31 2.01 0.15
CA LEU A 29 -12.32 1.59 -0.82
C LEU A 29 -12.93 1.17 -2.16
N SER A 30 -14.18 0.68 -2.16
CA SER A 30 -14.90 0.24 -3.37
C SER A 30 -15.39 1.39 -4.24
N VAL A 31 -15.41 2.63 -3.73
CA VAL A 31 -15.80 3.81 -4.52
C VAL A 31 -14.64 4.17 -5.46
N SER A 32 -14.81 3.84 -6.75
CA SER A 32 -13.79 3.93 -7.80
C SER A 32 -13.79 5.26 -8.57
N GLU A 33 -14.81 6.10 -8.44
CA GLU A 33 -14.92 7.37 -9.18
C GLU A 33 -14.44 8.53 -8.30
N GLU A 34 -13.60 9.40 -8.89
CA GLU A 34 -13.00 10.63 -8.30
C GLU A 34 -13.10 10.76 -6.77
N ARG A 35 -12.09 10.25 -6.05
CA ARG A 35 -11.98 10.46 -4.61
C ARG A 35 -11.66 11.93 -4.34
N ASP A 36 -12.56 12.61 -3.64
CA ASP A 36 -12.29 13.92 -3.07
C ASP A 36 -11.31 13.82 -1.88
N GLU A 37 -10.75 14.96 -1.46
CA GLU A 37 -9.84 15.02 -0.31
C GLU A 37 -10.51 14.50 0.97
N LYS A 38 -11.84 14.67 1.07
CA LYS A 38 -12.65 14.21 2.19
C LYS A 38 -12.73 12.68 2.24
N ALA A 39 -13.07 12.00 1.15
CA ALA A 39 -13.12 10.54 1.07
C ALA A 39 -11.73 9.92 1.31
N THR A 40 -10.67 10.56 0.81
CA THR A 40 -9.29 10.15 1.08
C THR A 40 -8.97 10.20 2.58
N ARG A 41 -9.35 11.29 3.26
CA ARG A 41 -9.19 11.43 4.71
C ARG A 41 -10.04 10.41 5.47
N GLU A 42 -11.29 10.18 5.06
CA GLU A 42 -12.19 9.21 5.68
C GLU A 42 -11.65 7.78 5.56
N CYS A 43 -11.11 7.39 4.40
CA CYS A 43 -10.42 6.11 4.22
C CYS A 43 -9.24 5.96 5.19
N LYS A 44 -8.41 7.01 5.33
CA LYS A 44 -7.25 6.98 6.22
C LYS A 44 -7.67 6.82 7.68
N VAL A 45 -8.64 7.61 8.13
CA VAL A 45 -9.18 7.52 9.50
C VAL A 45 -9.78 6.14 9.76
N SER A 46 -10.56 5.62 8.79
CA SER A 46 -11.15 4.29 8.89
C SER A 46 -10.09 3.19 8.97
N MET A 47 -9.01 3.30 8.20
CA MET A 47 -7.85 2.40 8.29
C MET A 47 -7.17 2.44 9.67
N GLU A 48 -6.90 3.64 10.21
CA GLU A 48 -6.29 3.80 11.55
C GLU A 48 -7.18 3.21 12.66
N LEU A 49 -8.50 3.44 12.59
CA LEU A 49 -9.46 2.84 13.51
C LEU A 49 -9.46 1.31 13.42
N MET A 50 -9.36 0.78 12.21
CA MET A 50 -9.35 -0.66 11.96
C MET A 50 -8.06 -1.31 12.50
N GLN A 51 -6.90 -0.67 12.29
CA GLN A 51 -5.63 -1.07 12.92
C GLN A 51 -5.72 -1.10 14.44
N GLY A 52 -6.24 -0.05 15.07
CA GLY A 52 -6.41 -0.04 16.53
C GLY A 52 -7.30 -1.18 17.05
N LYS A 53 -8.31 -1.62 16.28
CA LYS A 53 -9.13 -2.79 16.63
C LYS A 53 -8.41 -4.11 16.41
N HIS A 54 -7.58 -4.21 15.37
CA HIS A 54 -6.73 -5.37 15.14
C HIS A 54 -5.72 -5.57 16.28
N ASP A 55 -5.09 -4.50 16.74
CA ASP A 55 -4.13 -4.55 17.85
C ASP A 55 -4.80 -5.01 19.14
N GLN A 56 -5.98 -4.45 19.46
CA GLN A 56 -6.78 -4.87 20.62
C GLN A 56 -7.17 -6.36 20.53
N LEU A 57 -7.59 -6.83 19.35
CA LEU A 57 -7.90 -8.25 19.15
C LEU A 57 -6.67 -9.14 19.30
N THR A 58 -5.51 -8.70 18.81
CA THR A 58 -4.25 -9.45 18.92
C THR A 58 -3.88 -9.64 20.39
N VAL A 59 -3.92 -8.57 21.19
CA VAL A 59 -3.65 -8.64 22.63
C VAL A 59 -4.59 -9.62 23.33
N ILE A 60 -5.91 -9.49 23.10
CA ILE A 60 -6.88 -10.36 23.78
C ILE A 60 -6.80 -11.81 23.31
N ASN A 61 -6.47 -12.06 22.05
CA ASN A 61 -6.25 -13.43 21.58
C ASN A 61 -5.02 -14.04 22.27
N SER A 62 -3.92 -13.29 22.44
CA SER A 62 -2.76 -13.76 23.19
C SER A 62 -3.10 -14.07 24.65
N GLU A 63 -3.85 -13.20 25.33
CA GLU A 63 -4.31 -13.43 26.71
C GLU A 63 -5.22 -14.66 26.83
N ILE A 64 -6.12 -14.89 25.85
CA ILE A 64 -6.99 -16.08 25.83
C ILE A 64 -6.17 -17.35 25.63
N LEU A 65 -5.18 -17.33 24.73
CA LEU A 65 -4.29 -18.46 24.49
C LEU A 65 -3.48 -18.81 25.73
N GLU A 66 -2.92 -17.80 26.41
CA GLU A 66 -2.18 -17.99 27.68
C GLU A 66 -3.06 -18.64 28.75
N LEU A 67 -4.27 -18.12 28.97
CA LEU A 67 -5.23 -18.70 29.91
C LEU A 67 -5.67 -20.13 29.54
N MET A 68 -5.74 -20.47 28.25
CA MET A 68 -6.06 -21.83 27.80
C MET A 68 -4.90 -22.81 28.02
N LEU A 69 -3.65 -22.35 27.85
CA LEU A 69 -2.45 -23.13 28.16
C LEU A 69 -2.33 -23.39 29.67
N GLU A 70 -2.72 -22.43 30.51
CA GLU A 70 -2.75 -22.58 31.96
C GLU A 70 -3.89 -23.52 32.44
N SER A 71 -4.98 -23.64 31.68
CA SER A 71 -6.18 -24.37 32.10
C SER A 71 -6.26 -25.83 31.64
N GLU A 72 -5.13 -26.48 31.33
CA GLU A 72 -5.06 -27.84 30.76
C GLU A 72 -6.00 -28.06 29.56
N ALA A 73 -6.20 -27.03 28.72
CA ALA A 73 -7.04 -27.16 27.54
C ALA A 73 -6.45 -28.20 26.55
N SER A 74 -7.33 -28.91 25.86
CA SER A 74 -6.90 -29.86 24.82
C SER A 74 -6.14 -29.13 23.70
N GLU A 75 -5.13 -29.79 23.14
CA GLU A 75 -4.39 -29.29 21.97
C GLU A 75 -5.32 -28.93 20.81
N ASN A 76 -6.40 -29.71 20.62
CA ASN A 76 -7.42 -29.43 19.61
C ASN A 76 -8.20 -28.13 19.89
N ASP A 77 -8.52 -27.86 21.16
CA ASP A 77 -9.22 -26.63 21.55
C ASP A 77 -8.32 -25.40 21.36
N ILE A 78 -7.02 -25.53 21.64
CA ILE A 78 -6.03 -24.48 21.38
C ILE A 78 -5.87 -24.25 19.87
N GLY A 79 -5.78 -25.31 19.08
CA GLY A 79 -5.70 -25.24 17.62
C GLY A 79 -6.89 -24.48 17.00
N THR A 80 -8.11 -24.85 17.37
CA THR A 80 -9.32 -24.16 16.90
C THR A 80 -9.38 -22.69 17.35
N GLU A 81 -8.90 -22.38 18.55
CA GLU A 81 -8.80 -21.00 19.03
C GLU A 81 -7.80 -20.16 18.23
N CYS A 82 -6.65 -20.73 17.87
CA CYS A 82 -5.66 -20.11 16.97
C CYS A 82 -6.23 -19.84 15.58
N GLU A 83 -6.87 -20.83 14.95
CA GLU A 83 -7.49 -20.67 13.62
C GLU A 83 -8.55 -19.54 13.61
N ASN A 84 -9.38 -19.49 14.66
CA ASN A 84 -10.37 -18.43 14.85
C ASN A 84 -9.73 -17.03 15.03
N SER A 85 -8.52 -16.96 15.58
CA SER A 85 -7.76 -15.71 15.68
C SER A 85 -7.22 -15.29 14.30
N GLU A 86 -6.67 -16.24 13.55
CA GLU A 86 -6.09 -16.00 12.23
C GLU A 86 -7.10 -15.52 11.19
N GLU A 87 -8.36 -15.93 11.28
CA GLU A 87 -9.41 -15.45 10.36
C GLU A 87 -9.53 -13.92 10.37
N TYR A 88 -9.48 -13.30 11.55
CA TYR A 88 -9.59 -11.84 11.69
C TYR A 88 -8.29 -11.14 11.30
N LYS A 89 -7.13 -11.78 11.55
CA LYS A 89 -5.84 -11.30 11.06
C LYS A 89 -5.78 -11.31 9.52
N ARG A 90 -6.29 -12.36 8.88
CA ARG A 90 -6.39 -12.44 7.42
C ARG A 90 -7.28 -11.34 6.86
N LYS A 91 -8.45 -11.11 7.46
CA LYS A 91 -9.35 -10.00 7.07
C LYS A 91 -8.68 -8.63 7.19
N TYR A 92 -7.94 -8.40 8.27
CA TYR A 92 -7.16 -7.17 8.46
C TYR A 92 -6.14 -6.98 7.33
N LEU A 93 -5.33 -8.00 7.07
CA LEU A 93 -4.27 -7.93 6.04
C LEU A 93 -4.84 -7.76 4.63
N ASP A 94 -5.97 -8.40 4.29
CA ASP A 94 -6.64 -8.20 2.99
C ASP A 94 -7.05 -6.73 2.79
N LEU A 95 -7.70 -6.13 3.78
CA LEU A 95 -8.09 -4.72 3.75
C LEU A 95 -6.89 -3.79 3.72
N GLN A 96 -5.83 -4.10 4.46
CA GLN A 96 -4.59 -3.36 4.42
C GLN A 96 -3.98 -3.37 3.02
N CYS A 97 -3.90 -4.54 2.38
CA CYS A 97 -3.41 -4.67 1.00
C CYS A 97 -4.28 -3.87 0.01
N LYS A 98 -5.61 -3.90 0.14
CA LYS A 98 -6.53 -3.11 -0.69
C LYS A 98 -6.33 -1.60 -0.50
N TYR A 99 -6.16 -1.15 0.74
CA TYR A 99 -5.89 0.25 1.03
C TYR A 99 -4.53 0.67 0.48
N GLU A 100 -3.49 -0.15 0.67
CA GLU A 100 -2.17 0.14 0.11
C GLU A 100 -2.17 0.16 -1.42
N SER A 101 -2.90 -0.72 -2.10
CA SER A 101 -2.97 -0.67 -3.57
C SER A 101 -3.63 0.62 -4.06
N VAL A 102 -4.63 1.10 -3.33
CA VAL A 102 -5.34 2.36 -3.60
C VAL A 102 -4.47 3.59 -3.32
N PHE A 103 -3.71 3.62 -2.22
CA PHE A 103 -3.00 4.81 -1.75
C PHE A 103 -1.48 4.82 -2.01
N LYS A 104 -0.79 3.66 -2.15
CA LYS A 104 0.65 3.59 -2.50
C LYS A 104 0.92 3.63 -4.01
N CYS A 105 -0.05 3.33 -4.89
CA CYS A 105 0.19 3.44 -6.34
C CYS A 105 0.48 4.87 -6.82
N VAL A 106 0.16 5.89 -6.01
CA VAL A 106 0.47 7.30 -6.34
C VAL A 106 1.97 7.64 -6.14
N ALA A 107 2.71 6.88 -5.34
CA ALA A 107 4.13 7.18 -5.07
C ALA A 107 5.12 6.49 -6.04
N ASN A 108 4.70 5.44 -6.74
CA ASN A 108 5.59 4.65 -7.61
C ASN A 108 5.62 5.12 -9.08
N GLU A 109 4.76 6.06 -9.48
CA GLU A 109 4.84 6.68 -10.82
C GLU A 109 6.05 7.62 -10.95
N GLU A 110 6.54 8.22 -9.85
CA GLU A 110 7.71 9.11 -9.89
C GLU A 110 9.06 8.38 -9.78
N ILE A 111 9.09 7.16 -9.23
CA ILE A 111 10.34 6.42 -8.96
C ILE A 111 10.65 5.33 -10.01
N SER A 112 9.74 5.08 -10.97
CA SER A 112 9.91 4.01 -11.97
C SER A 112 10.89 4.34 -13.12
N LEU A 113 11.62 5.46 -13.06
CA LEU A 113 12.66 5.82 -14.03
C LEU A 113 14.06 5.25 -13.70
N ALA A 114 14.24 4.56 -12.57
CA ALA A 114 15.54 4.00 -12.21
C ALA A 114 15.45 2.52 -11.76
N LYS A 115 15.96 1.66 -12.65
CA LYS A 115 16.46 0.29 -12.41
C LYS A 115 15.47 -0.89 -12.45
N VAL A 116 15.40 -1.48 -13.65
CA VAL A 116 15.75 -2.89 -13.97
C VAL A 116 15.14 -4.01 -13.11
N ASP A 117 14.25 -4.76 -13.79
CA ASP A 117 14.11 -6.23 -13.83
C ASP A 117 13.79 -6.99 -12.53
N ILE A 118 12.48 -7.19 -12.28
CA ILE A 118 11.98 -8.32 -11.49
C ILE A 118 10.81 -8.96 -12.25
N LYS A 119 11.00 -10.23 -12.62
CA LYS A 119 9.98 -11.13 -13.15
C LYS A 119 8.95 -11.50 -12.06
N SER A 120 7.71 -11.70 -12.51
CA SER A 120 6.48 -12.10 -11.76
C SER A 120 5.85 -10.96 -10.97
N CYS A 121 4.56 -10.65 -11.07
CA CYS A 121 3.39 -11.52 -11.15
C CYS A 121 2.30 -10.90 -12.06
N ALA A 122 1.40 -11.75 -12.56
CA ALA A 122 0.41 -11.44 -13.58
C ALA A 122 -0.76 -10.54 -13.14
N SER A 123 -1.29 -9.86 -14.16
CA SER A 123 -2.68 -9.39 -14.35
C SER A 123 -3.29 -8.40 -13.35
N VAL A 124 -3.17 -7.10 -13.65
CA VAL A 124 -4.33 -6.21 -13.85
C VAL A 124 -3.95 -5.13 -14.89
N GLY A 125 -4.60 -5.17 -16.06
CA GLY A 125 -4.95 -4.00 -16.88
C GLY A 125 -3.94 -2.85 -17.17
N GLN A 126 -2.62 -3.06 -17.16
CA GLN A 126 -1.69 -1.98 -17.51
C GLN A 126 -1.83 -1.61 -19.00
N ARG A 127 -2.48 -0.47 -19.29
CA ARG A 127 -2.43 0.18 -20.61
C ARG A 127 -0.97 0.49 -20.91
N ARG A 128 -0.35 -0.33 -21.77
CA ARG A 128 1.03 -0.11 -22.23
C ARG A 128 1.03 0.99 -23.28
N PHE A 129 1.10 2.24 -22.83
CA PHE A 129 1.40 3.34 -23.73
C PHE A 129 2.81 3.15 -24.29
N LYS A 130 2.93 2.96 -25.62
CA LYS A 130 4.22 3.02 -26.29
C LYS A 130 4.62 4.49 -26.34
N LEU A 131 5.52 4.90 -25.45
CA LEU A 131 6.12 6.23 -25.53
C LEU A 131 6.97 6.32 -26.81
N PRO A 132 6.91 7.45 -27.55
CA PRO A 132 7.84 7.69 -28.64
C PRO A 132 9.27 7.59 -28.14
N THR A 133 10.11 6.80 -28.80
CA THR A 133 11.53 6.72 -28.47
C THR A 133 12.16 8.10 -28.62
N ILE A 134 12.76 8.63 -27.55
CA ILE A 134 13.51 9.89 -27.61
C ILE A 134 14.77 9.63 -28.43
N ILE A 135 14.79 10.11 -29.66
CA ILE A 135 15.97 10.07 -30.53
C ILE A 135 16.69 11.40 -30.35
N PHE A 136 17.84 11.38 -29.69
CA PHE A 136 18.74 12.53 -29.71
C PHE A 136 19.22 12.74 -31.14
N LYS A 137 19.09 13.98 -31.64
CA LYS A 137 19.67 14.34 -32.93
C LYS A 137 21.19 14.24 -32.78
N THR A 138 21.81 13.36 -33.53
CA THR A 138 23.27 13.29 -33.66
C THR A 138 23.73 14.23 -34.76
N PHE A 139 24.90 14.83 -34.58
CA PHE A 139 25.53 15.60 -35.65
C PHE A 139 25.97 14.65 -36.78
N ASP A 140 25.63 14.99 -38.01
CA ASP A 140 25.88 14.16 -39.21
C ASP A 140 27.30 14.33 -39.79
N GLY A 141 28.14 15.16 -39.15
CA GLY A 141 29.49 15.47 -39.60
C GLY A 141 29.56 16.51 -40.72
N ASN A 142 28.43 17.03 -41.20
CA ASN A 142 28.40 18.04 -42.25
C ASN A 142 28.52 19.44 -41.67
N VAL A 143 29.59 20.15 -42.01
CA VAL A 143 29.88 21.52 -41.51
C VAL A 143 28.72 22.49 -41.78
N LYS A 144 27.97 22.33 -42.88
CA LYS A 144 26.80 23.19 -43.17
C LYS A 144 25.68 23.04 -42.13
N ASN A 145 25.58 21.87 -41.50
CA ASN A 145 24.57 21.55 -40.50
C ASN A 145 25.05 21.79 -39.07
N TRP A 146 26.31 22.23 -38.89
CA TRP A 146 26.90 22.49 -37.58
C TRP A 146 26.17 23.59 -36.81
N MET A 147 25.89 24.72 -37.46
CA MET A 147 25.21 25.84 -36.80
C MET A 147 23.77 25.51 -36.36
N PRO A 148 22.92 24.92 -37.23
CA PRO A 148 21.59 24.46 -36.83
C PRO A 148 21.62 23.37 -35.74
N PHE A 149 22.65 22.52 -35.74
CA PHE A 149 22.85 21.53 -34.69
C PHE A 149 23.17 22.20 -33.34
N TRP A 150 24.10 23.15 -33.31
CA TRP A 150 24.53 23.84 -32.09
C TRP A 150 23.43 24.72 -31.48
N ALA A 151 22.56 25.31 -32.30
CA ALA A 151 21.43 26.11 -31.84
C ALA A 151 20.50 25.37 -30.86
N GLN A 152 20.47 24.04 -30.88
CA GLN A 152 19.71 23.22 -29.93
C GLN A 152 20.22 23.34 -28.48
N PHE A 153 21.52 23.64 -28.31
CA PHE A 153 22.18 23.74 -27.01
C PHE A 153 22.35 25.19 -26.55
N GLN A 154 21.92 26.18 -27.36
CA GLN A 154 22.07 27.60 -27.06
C GLN A 154 21.42 28.00 -25.73
N LYS A 155 20.29 27.37 -25.37
CA LYS A 155 19.60 27.62 -24.09
C LYS A 155 20.44 27.19 -22.90
N VAL A 156 21.11 26.04 -22.99
CA VAL A 156 22.01 25.51 -21.96
C VAL A 156 23.27 26.37 -21.89
N HIS A 157 23.83 26.73 -23.04
CA HIS A 157 25.04 27.55 -23.11
C HIS A 157 24.86 28.94 -22.47
N ASN A 158 23.69 29.56 -22.66
CA ASN A 158 23.38 30.88 -22.14
C ASN A 158 22.81 30.88 -20.71
N ASP A 159 22.61 29.72 -20.10
CA ASP A 159 22.01 29.61 -18.77
C ASP A 159 23.04 29.98 -17.68
N GLU A 160 22.83 31.08 -16.98
CA GLU A 160 23.71 31.59 -15.91
C GLU A 160 23.72 30.71 -14.66
N SER A 161 22.71 29.84 -14.48
CA SER A 161 22.62 28.91 -13.36
C SER A 161 23.45 27.64 -13.54
N ILE A 162 23.98 27.41 -14.74
CA ILE A 162 24.81 26.24 -15.04
C ILE A 162 26.25 26.53 -14.62
N ASP A 163 26.81 25.58 -13.87
CA ASP A 163 28.17 25.63 -13.35
C ASP A 163 29.18 26.02 -14.44
N PRO A 164 30.08 27.00 -14.19
CA PRO A 164 31.02 27.51 -15.19
C PRO A 164 31.95 26.47 -15.80
N TRP A 165 32.11 25.33 -15.14
CA TRP A 165 32.95 24.22 -15.63
C TRP A 165 32.32 23.48 -16.82
N TRP A 166 31.00 23.59 -16.99
CA TRP A 166 30.23 22.94 -18.06
C TRP A 166 29.91 23.89 -19.23
N LYS A 167 30.41 25.13 -19.18
CA LYS A 167 30.33 26.12 -20.27
C LYS A 167 31.61 26.16 -21.08
#